data_AF-A0A2N2MAU8-F1
#
_entry.id   AF-A0A2N2MAU8-F1
#
_cell.length_a   1.000
_cell.length_b   1.000
_cell.length_c   1.000
_cell.angle_alpha   90.00
_cell.angle_beta   90.00
_cell.angle_gamma   90.00
#
_symmetry.space_group_name_H-M   'P 1'
#
loop_
_entity.id
_entity.type
_entity.pdbx_description
1 polymer ?
#
loop_
_entity_poly.entity_id
_entity_poly.type
_entity_poly.pdbx_seq_one_letter_code
_entity_poly.pdbx_strand_id
1 'polypeptide(L)'
;MHQQYIHPNAIYLADSLFLLERLESDSARLVYLDPPFFMADSLEIPDGFDKKREIDFDEYLDWLAKIISQAYRIIDKLGNIVIHTEPRINSYLRLIAEELFEKIELTEVILRRPKRFANRYKPTNEHETLLFCRKAPVSTWNNLTRPLGQDEIDERFRFVDSRGRFAKTDLTQPVDRPRFQYTWQGFTPPPGRSWRFSQEAMERLISEGRIEISQDGKRPLLKSYVDEFVGAPIGTNWDDLPPLTLSSSKEKTGYAAQQSLALMERVIQVASNESDIIVDPFFGSGTTIVAAHSLGRQWICSDTNPLALEITQNRLEKIGAKPSEHYMVGHEHDLNSFDIIHDSKSKIFVNILRRPIGQFLLNEKAKIEETRHYEFKEVKGNNPVSVIENASDEYAVAFLNSEGGRIFWGVRNADGVVVGVSLDYRQRDDVVKAIDMKLRQIQPVIAPSSWRIELHHVYEKKEAIPDLYVVELIVPHAPNSNILYATGKGEVHVKTDSGKKKLSYTEMLAEIVKRLNPQTSSVPTPRAQNRFKV
;
A
#
# COMPACT_ATOMS: atom_id res chain seq x y z
N MET A 1 -10.37 -29.69 17.03
CA MET A 1 -10.44 -29.19 15.65
C MET A 1 -9.02 -28.93 15.20
N HIS A 2 -8.54 -29.58 14.15
CA HIS A 2 -7.26 -29.18 13.56
C HIS A 2 -7.50 -27.89 12.80
N GLN A 3 -6.87 -26.81 13.26
CA GLN A 3 -6.88 -25.51 12.58
C GLN A 3 -6.28 -25.73 11.19
N GLN A 4 -7.06 -25.48 10.14
CA GLN A 4 -6.61 -25.59 8.77
C GLN A 4 -5.92 -24.26 8.44
N TYR A 5 -4.65 -24.29 8.04
CA TYR A 5 -3.87 -23.09 7.72
C TYR A 5 -3.40 -23.14 6.27
N ILE A 6 -3.30 -21.96 5.64
CA ILE A 6 -2.80 -21.86 4.27
C ILE A 6 -1.31 -22.17 4.28
N HIS A 7 -0.93 -23.28 3.63
CA HIS A 7 0.47 -23.66 3.54
C HIS A 7 1.26 -22.72 2.60
N PRO A 8 2.52 -22.41 2.94
CA PRO A 8 3.41 -21.67 2.04
C PRO A 8 3.70 -22.41 0.73
N ASN A 9 4.23 -21.66 -0.23
CA ASN A 9 4.41 -22.04 -1.64
C ASN A 9 3.07 -22.33 -2.31
N ALA A 10 2.20 -21.33 -2.36
CA ALA A 10 0.87 -21.45 -2.96
C ALA A 10 0.49 -20.20 -3.76
N ILE A 11 -0.01 -20.43 -4.98
CA ILE A 11 -0.58 -19.40 -5.85
C ILE A 11 -2.10 -19.54 -5.84
N TYR A 12 -2.82 -18.46 -5.60
CA TYR A 12 -4.28 -18.43 -5.66
C TYR A 12 -4.79 -17.51 -6.76
N LEU A 13 -5.73 -18.00 -7.57
CA LEU A 13 -6.55 -17.13 -8.40
C LEU A 13 -7.74 -16.63 -7.55
N ALA A 14 -7.56 -15.51 -6.86
CA ALA A 14 -8.49 -14.98 -5.87
C ALA A 14 -8.29 -13.47 -5.65
N ASP A 15 -9.31 -12.81 -5.09
CA ASP A 15 -9.17 -11.43 -4.62
C ASP A 15 -8.12 -11.30 -3.51
N SER A 16 -7.38 -10.18 -3.54
CA SER A 16 -6.27 -9.92 -2.62
C SER A 16 -6.72 -9.84 -1.17
N LEU A 17 -7.82 -9.13 -0.88
CA LEU A 17 -8.34 -9.01 0.47
C LEU A 17 -8.87 -10.36 0.95
N PHE A 18 -9.52 -11.11 0.05
CA PHE A 18 -10.04 -12.43 0.35
C PHE A 18 -8.96 -13.42 0.83
N LEU A 19 -7.78 -13.42 0.18
CA LEU A 19 -6.62 -14.18 0.65
C LEU A 19 -6.12 -13.65 1.99
N LEU A 20 -5.85 -12.34 2.09
CA LEU A 20 -5.20 -11.76 3.26
C LEU A 20 -6.02 -11.95 4.54
N GLU A 21 -7.35 -11.87 4.46
CA GLU A 21 -8.26 -12.10 5.59
C GLU A 21 -8.19 -13.52 6.18
N ARG A 22 -7.56 -14.48 5.49
CA ARG A 22 -7.46 -15.89 5.90
C ARG A 22 -6.05 -16.33 6.26
N LEU A 23 -5.06 -15.46 6.07
CA LEU A 23 -3.69 -15.70 6.51
C LEU A 23 -3.58 -15.45 8.00
N GLU A 24 -2.86 -16.34 8.72
CA GLU A 24 -2.64 -16.23 10.15
C GLU A 24 -1.92 -14.93 10.54
N SER A 25 -2.13 -14.48 11.77
CA SER A 25 -1.42 -13.30 12.27
C SER A 25 0.04 -13.62 12.55
N ASP A 26 0.94 -12.65 12.36
CA ASP A 26 2.38 -12.82 12.55
C ASP A 26 2.99 -14.03 11.79
N SER A 27 2.44 -14.36 10.61
CA SER A 27 2.82 -15.54 9.81
C SER A 27 3.79 -15.26 8.67
N ALA A 28 4.10 -13.99 8.38
CA ALA A 28 5.00 -13.63 7.27
C ALA A 28 6.12 -12.68 7.70
N ARG A 29 7.26 -12.75 7.01
CA ARG A 29 8.36 -11.79 7.21
C ARG A 29 8.22 -10.57 6.32
N LEU A 30 7.70 -10.74 5.10
CA LEU A 30 7.53 -9.65 4.15
C LEU A 30 6.14 -9.75 3.51
N VAL A 31 5.41 -8.65 3.51
CA VAL A 31 4.26 -8.47 2.62
C VAL A 31 4.65 -7.40 1.59
N TYR A 32 4.76 -7.79 0.32
CA TYR A 32 5.01 -6.87 -0.78
C TYR A 32 3.68 -6.50 -1.43
N LEU A 33 3.38 -5.19 -1.52
CA LEU A 33 2.15 -4.66 -2.08
C LEU A 33 2.48 -3.82 -3.31
N ASP A 34 2.12 -4.29 -4.50
CA ASP A 34 2.13 -3.52 -5.75
C ASP A 34 0.70 -3.38 -6.29
N PRO A 35 -0.17 -2.63 -5.59
CA PRO A 35 -1.56 -2.50 -6.00
C PRO A 35 -1.67 -1.78 -7.35
N PRO A 36 -2.74 -2.03 -8.12
CA PRO A 36 -2.95 -1.34 -9.39
C PRO A 36 -3.02 0.17 -9.17
N PHE A 37 -2.18 0.93 -9.88
CA PHE A 37 -2.17 2.39 -9.75
C PHE A 37 -3.54 2.99 -10.08
N PHE A 38 -3.97 3.93 -9.26
CA PHE A 38 -5.15 4.74 -9.56
C PHE A 38 -4.89 5.63 -10.78
N MET A 39 -5.39 5.22 -11.95
CA MET A 39 -5.30 5.99 -13.18
C MET A 39 -6.56 6.86 -13.33
N ALA A 40 -6.45 8.14 -12.98
CA ALA A 40 -7.55 9.09 -13.07
C ALA A 40 -8.01 9.37 -14.52
N ASP A 41 -7.12 9.16 -15.50
CA ASP A 41 -7.37 9.44 -16.91
C ASP A 41 -7.30 8.17 -17.77
N SER A 42 -8.34 7.93 -18.56
CA SER A 42 -8.51 6.79 -19.48
C SER A 42 -7.43 6.66 -20.56
N LEU A 43 -6.60 7.69 -20.76
CA LEU A 43 -5.59 7.76 -21.82
C LEU A 43 -4.28 7.02 -21.50
N GLU A 44 -4.06 6.60 -20.25
CA GLU A 44 -2.82 5.89 -19.85
C GLU A 44 -3.01 4.38 -19.61
N ILE A 45 -4.23 3.85 -19.80
CA ILE A 45 -4.53 2.42 -19.58
C ILE A 45 -3.81 1.56 -20.64
N PRO A 46 -2.85 0.71 -20.26
CA PRO A 46 -2.20 -0.21 -21.19
C PRO A 46 -3.22 -1.20 -21.77
N ASP A 47 -3.04 -1.59 -23.03
CA ASP A 47 -3.88 -2.62 -23.64
C ASP A 47 -3.83 -3.92 -22.82
N GLY A 48 -5.01 -4.44 -22.46
CA GLY A 48 -5.18 -5.65 -21.64
C GLY A 48 -5.72 -5.41 -20.22
N PHE A 49 -5.79 -4.16 -19.75
CA PHE A 49 -6.51 -3.81 -18.52
C PHE A 49 -7.97 -3.45 -18.81
N ASP A 50 -8.87 -3.81 -17.90
CA ASP A 50 -10.30 -3.54 -18.03
C ASP A 50 -10.52 -2.02 -18.05
N LYS A 51 -11.02 -1.50 -19.19
CA LYS A 51 -11.07 -0.04 -19.48
C LYS A 51 -12.10 0.73 -18.64
N LYS A 52 -12.69 0.12 -17.62
CA LYS A 52 -13.70 0.71 -16.75
C LYS A 52 -13.65 0.09 -15.35
N ARG A 53 -12.75 0.58 -14.52
CA ARG A 53 -13.06 0.72 -13.10
C ARG A 53 -13.12 2.22 -12.83
N GLU A 54 -14.31 2.79 -13.00
CA GLU A 54 -14.68 4.08 -12.38
C GLU A 54 -14.77 3.85 -10.86
N ILE A 55 -13.68 3.41 -10.23
CA ILE A 55 -13.59 3.35 -8.78
C ILE A 55 -13.33 4.77 -8.34
N ASP A 56 -14.15 5.27 -7.42
CA ASP A 56 -13.90 6.58 -6.82
C ASP A 56 -12.57 6.56 -6.07
N PHE A 57 -11.88 7.70 -6.03
CA PHE A 57 -10.58 7.77 -5.38
C PHE A 57 -10.63 7.41 -3.90
N ASP A 58 -11.72 7.77 -3.20
CA ASP A 58 -11.89 7.47 -1.79
C ASP A 58 -12.17 5.96 -1.59
N GLU A 59 -12.97 5.34 -2.47
CA GLU A 59 -13.18 3.88 -2.48
C GLU A 59 -11.86 3.11 -2.68
N TYR A 60 -11.00 3.59 -3.59
CA TYR A 60 -9.69 2.99 -3.83
C TYR A 60 -8.81 3.03 -2.58
N LEU A 61 -8.80 4.16 -1.87
CA LEU A 61 -8.00 4.31 -0.66
C LEU A 61 -8.59 3.53 0.53
N ASP A 62 -9.91 3.43 0.65
CA ASP A 62 -10.57 2.57 1.64
C ASP A 62 -10.25 1.09 1.42
N TRP A 63 -10.24 0.65 0.17
CA TRP A 63 -9.80 -0.70 -0.20
C TRP A 63 -8.32 -0.92 0.16
N LEU A 64 -7.43 0.00 -0.20
CA LEU A 64 -6.01 -0.08 0.18
C LEU A 64 -5.81 -0.11 1.69
N ALA A 65 -6.58 0.64 2.46
CA ALA A 65 -6.48 0.63 3.91
C ALA A 65 -6.85 -0.74 4.51
N LYS A 66 -7.87 -1.42 3.96
CA LYS A 66 -8.19 -2.80 4.36
C LYS A 66 -7.04 -3.75 4.06
N ILE A 67 -6.44 -3.64 2.88
CA ILE A 67 -5.26 -4.43 2.48
C ILE A 67 -4.08 -4.17 3.44
N ILE A 68 -3.76 -2.91 3.71
CA ILE A 68 -2.65 -2.50 4.58
C ILE A 68 -2.87 -2.94 6.02
N SER A 69 -4.11 -2.87 6.52
CA SER A 69 -4.51 -3.38 7.84
C SER A 69 -4.24 -4.88 7.96
N GLN A 70 -4.67 -5.67 6.96
CA GLN A 70 -4.42 -7.11 6.94
C GLN A 70 -2.93 -7.43 6.79
N ALA A 71 -2.19 -6.71 5.93
CA ALA A 71 -0.75 -6.86 5.78
C ALA A 71 -0.03 -6.65 7.13
N TYR A 72 -0.46 -5.66 7.92
CA TYR A 72 0.06 -5.44 9.27
C TYR A 72 -0.28 -6.54 10.23
N ARG A 73 -1.50 -7.09 10.20
CA ARG A 73 -1.85 -8.24 11.02
C ARG A 73 -0.95 -9.45 10.70
N ILE A 74 -0.65 -9.68 9.42
CA ILE A 74 0.07 -10.84 8.91
C ILE A 74 1.58 -10.79 9.16
N ILE A 75 2.24 -9.63 9.07
CA ILE A 75 3.70 -9.58 9.28
C ILE A 75 4.09 -9.88 10.74
N ASP A 76 5.19 -10.58 10.98
CA ASP A 76 5.71 -10.78 12.34
C ASP A 76 6.38 -9.50 12.92
N LYS A 77 6.86 -9.54 14.16
CA LYS A 77 7.51 -8.39 14.83
C LYS A 77 8.77 -7.87 14.12
N LEU A 78 9.45 -8.73 13.37
CA LEU A 78 10.64 -8.39 12.57
C LEU A 78 10.28 -8.11 11.12
N GLY A 79 9.00 -8.20 10.77
CA GLY A 79 8.51 -8.11 9.40
C GLY A 79 8.39 -6.70 8.85
N ASN A 80 8.35 -6.67 7.53
CA ASN A 80 8.23 -5.46 6.73
C ASN A 80 7.00 -5.57 5.84
N ILE A 81 6.24 -4.48 5.72
CA ILE A 81 5.34 -4.27 4.59
C ILE A 81 6.08 -3.34 3.62
N VAL A 82 6.12 -3.69 2.35
CA VAL A 82 6.73 -2.85 1.31
C VAL A 82 5.66 -2.48 0.32
N ILE A 83 5.29 -1.20 0.29
CA ILE A 83 4.26 -0.68 -0.59
C ILE A 83 4.91 0.02 -1.78
N HIS A 84 4.75 -0.53 -2.97
CA HIS A 84 5.18 0.07 -4.22
C HIS A 84 4.11 1.05 -4.72
N THR A 85 4.52 2.29 -4.98
CA THR A 85 3.58 3.36 -5.33
C THR A 85 4.23 4.44 -6.19
N GLU A 86 3.39 5.21 -6.88
CA GLU A 86 3.78 6.52 -7.41
C GLU A 86 3.79 7.61 -6.31
N PRO A 87 4.55 8.71 -6.50
CA PRO A 87 4.68 9.79 -5.52
C PRO A 87 3.36 10.45 -5.11
N ARG A 88 2.37 10.51 -6.00
CA ARG A 88 1.06 11.13 -5.74
C ARG A 88 0.26 10.36 -4.68
N ILE A 89 0.31 9.03 -4.71
CA ILE A 89 -0.43 8.16 -3.78
C ILE A 89 0.35 7.94 -2.48
N ASN A 90 1.68 8.05 -2.53
CA ASN A 90 2.58 7.84 -1.39
C ASN A 90 2.20 8.63 -0.13
N SER A 91 1.77 9.90 -0.25
CA SER A 91 1.34 10.71 0.90
C SER A 91 0.11 10.14 1.60
N TYR A 92 -0.87 9.64 0.85
CA TYR A 92 -2.07 9.00 1.40
C TYR A 92 -1.74 7.68 2.08
N LEU A 93 -0.85 6.88 1.49
CA LEU A 93 -0.41 5.60 2.06
C LEU A 93 0.32 5.77 3.39
N ARG A 94 1.17 6.80 3.52
CA ARG A 94 1.84 7.13 4.79
C ARG A 94 0.83 7.44 5.88
N LEU A 95 -0.15 8.28 5.55
CA LEU A 95 -1.20 8.64 6.48
C LEU A 95 -2.03 7.41 6.90
N ILE A 96 -2.47 6.60 5.94
CA ILE A 96 -3.17 5.33 6.23
C ILE A 96 -2.34 4.46 7.17
N ALA A 97 -1.05 4.29 6.89
CA ALA A 97 -0.15 3.52 7.72
C ALA A 97 -0.02 4.11 9.14
N GLU A 98 0.18 5.42 9.27
CA GLU A 98 0.28 6.08 10.58
C GLU A 98 -1.01 6.00 11.41
N GLU A 99 -2.20 6.00 10.80
CA GLU A 99 -3.48 5.83 11.52
C GLU A 99 -3.70 4.39 11.97
N LEU A 100 -3.41 3.43 11.09
CA LEU A 100 -3.69 2.02 11.36
C LEU A 100 -2.74 1.43 12.41
N PHE A 101 -1.53 1.99 12.53
CA PHE A 101 -0.44 1.37 13.28
C PHE A 101 -0.06 2.18 14.51
N GLU A 102 -0.11 1.54 15.69
CA GLU A 102 0.23 2.18 16.97
C GLU A 102 1.70 2.60 17.07
N LYS A 103 2.58 1.85 16.39
CA LYS A 103 4.02 2.07 16.31
C LYS A 103 4.47 1.64 14.93
N ILE A 104 4.68 2.59 14.04
CA ILE A 104 5.27 2.33 12.74
C ILE A 104 6.50 3.19 12.50
N GLU A 105 7.56 2.56 12.02
CA GLU A 105 8.65 3.26 11.37
C GLU A 105 8.52 3.16 9.86
N LEU A 106 8.63 4.31 9.20
CA LEU A 106 8.53 4.44 7.76
C LEU A 106 9.92 4.75 7.18
N THR A 107 10.33 3.98 6.18
CA THR A 107 11.52 4.28 5.37
C THR A 107 11.10 4.40 3.91
N GLU A 108 11.46 5.53 3.29
CA GLU A 108 11.22 5.74 1.87
C GLU A 108 12.42 5.29 1.06
N VAL A 109 12.19 4.50 0.02
CA VAL A 109 13.19 4.19 -0.99
C VAL A 109 12.70 4.73 -2.34
N ILE A 110 13.55 5.48 -3.02
CA ILE A 110 13.28 6.09 -4.32
C ILE A 110 13.84 5.18 -5.41
N LEU A 111 12.97 4.79 -6.34
CA LEU A 111 13.32 4.00 -7.52
C LEU A 111 13.34 4.91 -8.74
N ARG A 112 14.46 4.93 -9.46
CA ARG A 112 14.58 5.73 -10.67
C ARG A 112 13.76 5.11 -11.81
N ARG A 113 12.85 5.90 -12.39
CA ARG A 113 12.24 5.59 -13.69
C ARG A 113 13.07 6.17 -14.83
N PRO A 114 13.14 5.49 -15.98
CA PRO A 114 13.78 6.04 -17.16
C PRO A 114 12.97 7.23 -17.69
N LYS A 115 13.70 8.23 -18.20
CA LYS A 115 13.09 9.46 -18.71
C LYS A 115 12.16 9.15 -19.88
N ARG A 116 10.88 9.50 -19.73
CA ARG A 116 9.96 9.65 -20.87
C ARG A 116 10.32 10.96 -21.60
N PHE A 117 9.93 11.09 -22.87
CA PHE A 117 10.16 12.32 -23.64
C PHE A 117 9.74 13.55 -22.83
N ALA A 118 10.61 14.56 -22.79
CA ALA A 118 10.39 15.76 -22.00
C ALA A 118 9.06 16.41 -22.38
N ASN A 119 8.11 16.46 -21.44
CA ASN A 119 6.91 17.25 -21.61
C ASN A 119 7.32 18.74 -21.55
N ARG A 120 6.98 19.50 -22.60
CA ARG A 120 7.40 20.89 -22.75
C ARG A 120 6.78 21.83 -21.70
N TYR A 121 5.73 21.39 -21.00
CA TYR A 121 4.92 22.22 -20.10
C TYR A 121 5.01 21.83 -18.62
N LYS A 122 5.41 20.59 -18.29
CA LYS A 122 5.51 20.11 -16.90
C LYS A 122 6.68 19.13 -16.74
N PRO A 123 7.38 19.15 -15.58
CA PRO A 123 8.34 18.10 -15.24
C PRO A 123 7.66 16.73 -15.29
N THR A 124 8.32 15.75 -15.91
CA THR A 124 7.85 14.36 -15.89
C THR A 124 8.18 13.73 -14.54
N ASN A 125 7.31 12.85 -14.05
CA ASN A 125 7.67 12.04 -12.89
C ASN A 125 8.77 11.03 -13.27
N GLU A 126 9.94 11.18 -12.66
CA GLU A 126 11.14 10.35 -12.93
C GLU A 126 11.38 9.28 -11.85
N HIS A 127 10.46 9.08 -10.91
CA HIS A 127 10.63 8.07 -9.86
C HIS A 127 9.33 7.39 -9.42
N GLU A 128 9.51 6.21 -8.87
CA GLU A 128 8.57 5.49 -8.00
C GLU A 128 9.10 5.50 -6.56
N THR A 129 8.23 5.12 -5.64
CA THR A 129 8.54 4.99 -4.23
C THR A 129 8.25 3.56 -3.76
N LEU A 130 9.16 2.97 -3.01
CA LEU A 130 8.87 1.87 -2.10
C LEU A 130 8.78 2.43 -0.67
N LEU A 131 7.61 2.28 -0.04
CA LEU A 131 7.40 2.64 1.35
C LEU A 131 7.57 1.38 2.21
N PHE A 132 8.67 1.32 2.97
CA PHE A 132 8.92 0.28 3.95
C PHE A 132 8.26 0.66 5.27
N CYS A 133 7.40 -0.23 5.76
CA CYS A 133 6.56 -0.09 6.94
C CYS A 133 6.89 -1.19 7.94
N ARG A 134 7.27 -0.84 9.17
CA ARG A 134 7.76 -1.80 10.19
C ARG A 134 6.98 -1.71 11.50
N LYS A 135 6.69 -2.86 12.13
CA LYS A 135 6.02 -2.97 13.45
C LYS A 135 6.86 -2.44 14.62
N ALA A 136 8.18 -2.46 14.48
CA ALA A 136 9.11 -2.12 15.54
C ALA A 136 10.37 -1.45 14.96
N PRO A 137 11.12 -0.68 15.78
CA PRO A 137 12.41 -0.12 15.38
C PRO A 137 13.42 -1.19 14.94
N VAL A 138 13.28 -2.39 15.52
CA VAL A 138 14.07 -3.55 15.13
C VAL A 138 13.23 -4.39 14.16
N SER A 139 13.66 -4.44 12.91
CA SER A 139 13.09 -5.26 11.85
C SER A 139 14.21 -5.95 11.06
N THR A 140 13.87 -6.93 10.24
CA THR A 140 14.82 -7.48 9.28
C THR A 140 15.19 -6.41 8.26
N TRP A 141 16.46 -5.99 8.32
CA TRP A 141 17.08 -5.09 7.36
C TRP A 141 18.52 -5.55 7.13
N ASN A 142 18.71 -6.31 6.06
CA ASN A 142 20.04 -6.80 5.69
C ASN A 142 20.82 -5.69 4.98
N ASN A 143 22.03 -5.41 5.47
CA ASN A 143 22.92 -4.42 4.87
C ASN A 143 23.54 -4.97 3.58
N LEU A 144 22.90 -4.70 2.46
CA LEU A 144 23.43 -5.05 1.14
C LEU A 144 24.42 -3.99 0.65
N THR A 145 25.25 -4.38 -0.31
CA THR A 145 26.12 -3.46 -1.05
C THR A 145 25.68 -3.35 -2.50
N ARG A 146 25.98 -2.21 -3.11
CA ARG A 146 25.90 -1.99 -4.56
C ARG A 146 27.29 -1.77 -5.15
N PRO A 147 27.46 -2.02 -6.46
CA PRO A 147 28.65 -1.58 -7.17
C PRO A 147 28.86 -0.07 -7.02
N LEU A 148 30.12 0.36 -7.06
CA LEU A 148 30.46 1.78 -7.09
C LEU A 148 30.18 2.35 -8.48
N GLY A 149 29.65 3.57 -8.51
CA GLY A 149 29.57 4.37 -9.72
C GLY A 149 30.95 4.84 -10.17
N GLN A 150 31.08 5.20 -11.45
CA GLN A 150 32.36 5.66 -12.01
C GLN A 150 32.88 6.91 -11.28
N ASP A 151 32.00 7.85 -10.96
CA ASP A 151 32.36 9.07 -10.22
C ASP A 151 32.88 8.74 -8.81
N GLU A 152 32.25 7.79 -8.10
CA GLU A 152 32.73 7.34 -6.78
C GLU A 152 34.10 6.67 -6.88
N ILE A 153 34.35 5.90 -7.95
CA ILE A 153 35.64 5.29 -8.22
C ILE A 153 36.70 6.37 -8.46
N ASP A 154 36.39 7.36 -9.31
CA ASP A 154 37.31 8.44 -9.67
C ASP A 154 37.62 9.35 -8.47
N GLU A 155 36.62 9.65 -7.64
CA GLU A 155 36.79 10.49 -6.44
C GLU A 155 37.58 9.78 -5.32
N ARG A 156 37.38 8.47 -5.15
CA ARG A 156 37.96 7.71 -4.03
C ARG A 156 39.28 7.04 -4.38
N PHE A 157 39.40 6.44 -5.57
CA PHE A 157 40.55 5.62 -5.99
C PHE A 157 41.39 6.37 -7.03
N ARG A 158 42.03 7.45 -6.57
CA ARG A 158 42.77 8.42 -7.40
C ARG A 158 44.15 7.96 -7.85
N PHE A 159 44.69 6.90 -7.25
CA PHE A 159 46.05 6.43 -7.52
C PHE A 159 46.02 5.17 -8.37
N VAL A 160 47.08 4.95 -9.15
CA VAL A 160 47.22 3.79 -10.04
C VAL A 160 48.61 3.18 -9.89
N ASP A 161 48.69 1.87 -9.75
CA ASP A 161 49.94 1.10 -9.91
C ASP A 161 49.71 -0.12 -10.81
N SER A 162 50.68 -1.04 -10.87
CA SER A 162 50.59 -2.23 -11.73
C SER A 162 49.46 -3.20 -11.38
N ARG A 163 48.85 -3.08 -10.18
CA ARG A 163 47.69 -3.87 -9.76
C ARG A 163 46.37 -3.18 -10.10
N GLY A 164 46.39 -1.88 -10.38
CA GLY A 164 45.21 -1.11 -10.78
C GLY A 164 44.98 0.13 -9.93
N ARG A 165 43.73 0.61 -9.94
CA ARG A 165 43.31 1.79 -9.19
C ARG A 165 43.20 1.48 -7.70
N PHE A 166 43.69 2.40 -6.86
CA PHE A 166 43.66 2.26 -5.41
C PHE A 166 43.41 3.60 -4.69
N ALA A 167 42.92 3.48 -3.46
CA ALA A 167 42.81 4.56 -2.49
C ALA A 167 43.87 4.37 -1.40
N LYS A 168 44.42 5.48 -0.88
CA LYS A 168 45.28 5.45 0.31
C LYS A 168 44.39 5.55 1.54
N THR A 169 44.46 4.56 2.41
CA THR A 169 43.60 4.42 3.59
C THR A 169 44.43 4.35 4.87
N ASP A 170 43.88 4.87 5.96
CA ASP A 170 44.53 4.84 7.27
C ASP A 170 44.69 3.39 7.76
N LEU A 171 45.90 3.02 8.19
CA LEU A 171 46.22 1.72 8.76
C LEU A 171 45.77 1.58 10.24
N THR A 172 45.24 2.67 10.81
CA THR A 172 44.68 2.71 12.16
C THR A 172 43.14 2.76 12.15
N GLN A 173 42.54 2.45 13.30
CA GLN A 173 41.10 2.52 13.55
C GLN A 173 40.83 3.20 14.90
N PRO A 174 39.71 3.94 15.07
CA PRO A 174 39.38 4.69 16.28
C PRO A 174 38.86 3.77 17.40
N VAL A 175 39.66 2.78 17.80
CA VAL A 175 39.38 1.86 18.89
C VAL A 175 40.69 1.57 19.61
N ASP A 176 40.69 1.67 20.94
CA ASP A 176 41.82 1.25 21.76
C ASP A 176 41.84 -0.27 21.92
N ARG A 177 42.84 -0.90 21.30
CA ARG A 177 43.10 -2.33 21.44
C ARG A 177 44.55 -2.50 21.90
N PRO A 178 44.81 -2.81 23.18
CA PRO A 178 46.17 -2.89 23.73
C PRO A 178 47.12 -3.79 22.92
N ARG A 179 46.62 -4.91 22.37
CA ARG A 179 47.40 -5.83 21.52
C ARG A 179 47.88 -5.20 20.19
N PHE A 180 47.20 -4.15 19.73
CA PHE A 180 47.49 -3.45 18.47
C PHE A 180 48.10 -2.05 18.71
N GLN A 181 48.62 -1.80 19.91
CA GLN A 181 49.36 -0.60 20.31
C GLN A 181 50.87 -0.87 20.31
N TYR A 182 51.44 -1.17 19.14
CA TYR A 182 52.87 -1.42 18.98
C TYR A 182 53.51 -0.40 18.04
N THR A 183 54.80 -0.16 18.19
CA THR A 183 55.58 0.70 17.29
C THR A 183 56.00 -0.09 16.06
N TRP A 184 55.70 0.42 14.87
CA TRP A 184 56.10 -0.21 13.61
C TRP A 184 56.63 0.85 12.64
N GLN A 185 57.82 0.60 12.07
CA GLN A 185 58.54 1.55 11.20
C GLN A 185 58.65 2.97 11.82
N GLY A 186 58.85 3.03 13.14
CA GLY A 186 58.99 4.31 13.88
C GLY A 186 57.67 5.04 14.17
N PHE A 187 56.51 4.50 13.78
CA PHE A 187 55.20 5.07 14.10
C PHE A 187 54.45 4.22 15.12
N THR A 188 53.82 4.90 16.08
CA THR A 188 52.91 4.32 17.07
C THR A 188 51.54 5.00 16.92
N PRO A 189 50.43 4.25 16.86
CA PRO A 189 49.10 4.84 16.81
C PRO A 189 48.88 5.81 17.99
N PRO A 190 48.24 6.97 17.76
CA PRO A 190 47.95 7.91 18.84
C PRO A 190 46.90 7.33 19.81
N PRO A 191 46.80 7.88 21.05
CA PRO A 191 45.76 7.48 21.99
C PRO A 191 44.35 7.55 21.37
N GLY A 192 43.51 6.57 21.67
CA GLY A 192 42.17 6.44 21.07
C GLY A 192 42.15 5.73 19.72
N ARG A 193 43.32 5.33 19.18
CA ARG A 193 43.44 4.59 17.92
C ARG A 193 44.41 3.43 18.05
N SER A 194 44.17 2.34 17.35
CA SER A 194 45.10 1.21 17.27
C SER A 194 45.31 0.75 15.83
N TRP A 195 46.36 -0.02 15.58
CA TRP A 195 46.56 -0.66 14.28
C TRP A 195 45.37 -1.57 13.93
N ARG A 196 45.10 -1.69 12.62
CA ARG A 196 44.12 -2.65 12.08
C ARG A 196 44.66 -4.08 12.03
N PHE A 197 45.98 -4.24 12.00
CA PHE A 197 46.67 -5.51 11.72
C PHE A 197 47.72 -5.82 12.79
N SER A 198 48.11 -7.10 12.95
CA SER A 198 49.24 -7.48 13.79
C SER A 198 50.57 -7.13 13.11
N GLN A 199 51.67 -7.15 13.86
CA GLN A 199 52.98 -6.83 13.31
C GLN A 199 53.37 -7.77 12.16
N GLU A 200 53.06 -9.07 12.27
CA GLU A 200 53.32 -10.05 11.22
C GLU A 200 52.51 -9.75 9.95
N ALA A 201 51.25 -9.31 10.11
CA ALA A 201 50.42 -8.91 8.99
C ALA A 201 50.93 -7.60 8.35
N MET A 202 51.47 -6.65 9.12
CA MET A 202 52.09 -5.43 8.60
C MET A 202 53.33 -5.76 7.75
N GLU A 203 54.22 -6.64 8.23
CA GLU A 203 55.38 -7.16 7.50
C GLU A 203 54.97 -7.81 6.16
N ARG A 204 53.92 -8.64 6.18
CA ARG A 204 53.37 -9.24 4.97
C ARG A 204 52.86 -8.18 3.99
N LEU A 205 52.02 -7.25 4.46
CA LEU A 205 51.41 -6.22 3.61
C LEU A 205 52.46 -5.29 2.97
N ILE A 206 53.52 -4.91 3.69
CA ILE A 206 54.60 -4.11 3.11
C ILE A 206 55.41 -4.92 2.08
N SER A 207 55.69 -6.21 2.35
CA SER A 207 56.39 -7.08 1.40
C SER A 207 55.60 -7.29 0.10
N GLU A 208 54.27 -7.29 0.20
CA GLU A 208 53.36 -7.35 -0.94
C GLU A 208 53.16 -5.98 -1.63
N GLY A 209 53.84 -4.91 -1.20
CA GLY A 209 53.71 -3.58 -1.78
C GLY A 209 52.36 -2.90 -1.52
N ARG A 210 51.61 -3.39 -0.52
CA ARG A 210 50.28 -2.87 -0.13
C ARG A 210 50.35 -1.72 0.87
N ILE A 211 51.50 -1.49 1.48
CA ILE A 211 51.73 -0.34 2.36
C ILE A 211 52.65 0.65 1.66
N GLU A 212 52.25 1.92 1.67
CA GLU A 212 53.09 3.04 1.25
C GLU A 212 53.51 3.83 2.48
N ILE A 213 54.81 4.00 2.67
CA ILE A 213 55.37 4.88 3.69
C ILE A 213 55.48 6.27 3.07
N SER A 214 54.86 7.28 3.70
CA SER A 214 54.93 8.66 3.24
C SER A 214 56.37 9.20 3.24
N GLN A 215 56.68 10.15 2.34
CA GLN A 215 58.03 10.70 2.19
C GLN A 215 58.56 11.40 3.46
N ASP A 216 57.66 11.89 4.32
CA ASP A 216 58.00 12.47 5.63
C ASP A 216 58.25 11.39 6.72
N GLY A 217 58.10 10.10 6.39
CA GLY A 217 58.35 8.96 7.25
C GLY A 217 57.34 8.79 8.39
N LYS A 218 56.29 9.61 8.45
CA LYS A 218 55.46 9.74 9.65
C LYS A 218 54.23 8.86 9.65
N ARG A 219 53.66 8.46 8.51
CA ARG A 219 52.41 7.68 8.52
C ARG A 219 52.37 6.65 7.38
N PRO A 220 52.44 5.35 7.69
CA PRO A 220 52.19 4.33 6.69
C PRO A 220 50.70 4.34 6.30
N LEU A 221 50.41 4.15 5.01
CA LEU A 221 49.07 4.10 4.45
C LEU A 221 48.86 2.78 3.72
N LEU A 222 47.66 2.21 3.85
CA LEU A 222 47.25 1.01 3.14
C LEU A 222 46.71 1.37 1.76
N LYS A 223 47.18 0.70 0.73
CA LYS A 223 46.57 0.69 -0.60
C LYS A 223 45.37 -0.24 -0.59
N SER A 224 44.17 0.34 -0.73
CA SER A 224 42.91 -0.39 -0.91
C SER A 224 42.53 -0.34 -2.39
N TYR A 225 42.50 -1.48 -3.05
CA TYR A 225 42.24 -1.56 -4.49
C TYR A 225 40.73 -1.60 -4.80
N VAL A 226 40.35 -1.17 -6.01
CA VAL A 226 38.93 -1.11 -6.44
C VAL A 226 38.33 -2.51 -6.55
N ASP A 227 39.07 -3.47 -7.09
CA ASP A 227 38.65 -4.86 -7.31
C ASP A 227 38.48 -5.66 -6.00
N GLU A 228 39.15 -5.24 -4.92
CA GLU A 228 38.97 -5.77 -3.58
C GLU A 228 37.79 -5.13 -2.82
N PHE A 229 37.18 -4.09 -3.38
CA PHE A 229 36.11 -3.34 -2.71
C PHE A 229 34.76 -4.03 -2.88
N VAL A 230 34.18 -4.51 -1.77
CA VAL A 230 32.91 -5.27 -1.72
C VAL A 230 31.67 -4.46 -2.17
N GLY A 231 31.83 -3.14 -2.35
CA GLY A 231 30.78 -2.22 -2.81
C GLY A 231 30.39 -1.19 -1.75
N ALA A 232 29.58 -0.22 -2.16
CA ALA A 232 29.03 0.80 -1.27
C ALA A 232 27.77 0.26 -0.58
N PRO A 233 27.54 0.54 0.71
CA PRO A 233 26.27 0.23 1.35
C PRO A 233 25.10 0.83 0.55
N ILE A 234 24.01 0.08 0.39
CA ILE A 234 22.81 0.62 -0.24
C ILE A 234 22.14 1.64 0.68
N GLY A 235 21.75 2.78 0.12
CA GLY A 235 20.96 3.80 0.79
C GLY A 235 19.48 3.70 0.44
N THR A 236 18.78 4.82 0.58
CA THR A 236 17.36 4.97 0.18
C THR A 236 17.18 5.44 -1.26
N ASN A 237 18.25 5.79 -1.97
CA ASN A 237 18.21 6.08 -3.40
C ASN A 237 18.73 4.86 -4.16
N TRP A 238 17.85 4.14 -4.87
CA TRP A 238 18.21 2.97 -5.68
C TRP A 238 18.17 3.36 -7.17
N ASP A 239 19.20 4.09 -7.60
CA ASP A 239 19.38 4.57 -8.96
C ASP A 239 20.33 3.69 -9.81
N ASP A 240 20.88 2.64 -9.20
CA ASP A 240 21.81 1.67 -9.79
C ASP A 240 21.11 0.45 -10.42
N LEU A 241 19.82 0.27 -10.13
CA LEU A 241 19.04 -0.83 -10.72
C LEU A 241 18.64 -0.50 -12.16
N PRO A 242 18.87 -1.40 -13.12
CA PRO A 242 18.50 -1.18 -14.50
C PRO A 242 16.96 -1.20 -14.63
N PRO A 243 16.35 -0.21 -15.31
CA PRO A 243 14.91 -0.21 -15.52
C PRO A 243 14.50 -1.27 -16.54
N LEU A 244 13.32 -1.86 -16.36
CA LEU A 244 12.75 -2.85 -17.30
C LEU A 244 12.14 -2.18 -18.55
N THR A 245 12.85 -1.26 -19.18
CA THR A 245 12.30 -0.45 -20.29
C THR A 245 12.87 -0.77 -21.66
N LEU A 246 13.99 -1.47 -21.76
CA LEU A 246 14.50 -1.91 -23.05
C LEU A 246 13.57 -3.00 -23.60
N SER A 247 12.96 -2.74 -24.76
CA SER A 247 12.14 -3.70 -25.52
C SER A 247 12.87 -5.01 -25.83
N SER A 248 14.20 -5.02 -25.70
CA SER A 248 15.11 -6.14 -25.90
C SER A 248 15.48 -6.90 -24.61
N SER A 249 14.94 -6.53 -23.44
CA SER A 249 15.23 -7.29 -22.21
C SER A 249 14.66 -8.70 -22.32
N LYS A 250 15.53 -9.71 -22.19
CA LYS A 250 15.16 -11.14 -22.17
C LYS A 250 14.19 -11.50 -21.03
N GLU A 251 14.07 -10.62 -20.04
CA GLU A 251 13.21 -10.81 -18.87
C GLU A 251 11.74 -10.44 -19.14
N LYS A 252 11.44 -9.64 -20.17
CA LYS A 252 10.07 -9.19 -20.45
C LYS A 252 9.18 -10.36 -20.85
N THR A 253 8.01 -10.43 -20.22
CA THR A 253 6.98 -11.45 -20.50
C THR A 253 5.89 -10.95 -21.44
N GLY A 254 5.76 -9.63 -21.59
CA GLY A 254 4.61 -9.00 -22.25
C GLY A 254 3.48 -8.64 -21.27
N TYR A 255 3.55 -9.06 -20.01
CA TYR A 255 2.65 -8.56 -18.97
C TYR A 255 2.91 -7.07 -18.71
N ALA A 256 1.85 -6.28 -18.72
CA ALA A 256 1.95 -4.85 -18.47
C ALA A 256 2.39 -4.57 -17.03
N ALA A 257 3.15 -3.49 -16.83
CA ALA A 257 3.71 -3.08 -15.54
C ALA A 257 4.58 -4.14 -14.81
N GLN A 258 5.19 -5.08 -15.55
CA GLN A 258 6.15 -6.04 -14.95
C GLN A 258 7.32 -5.30 -14.26
N GLN A 259 7.61 -5.70 -13.01
CA GLN A 259 8.81 -5.28 -12.27
C GLN A 259 10.05 -6.10 -12.68
N SER A 260 11.25 -5.53 -12.48
CA SER A 260 12.51 -6.24 -12.76
C SER A 260 12.89 -7.22 -11.65
N LEU A 261 13.51 -8.34 -12.04
CA LEU A 261 13.96 -9.35 -11.10
C LEU A 261 15.01 -8.79 -10.12
N ALA A 262 15.94 -7.98 -10.61
CA ALA A 262 16.98 -7.35 -9.79
C ALA A 262 16.39 -6.44 -8.69
N LEU A 263 15.28 -5.75 -8.97
CA LEU A 263 14.56 -4.98 -7.96
C LEU A 263 13.97 -5.90 -6.89
N MET A 264 13.24 -6.93 -7.30
CA MET A 264 12.56 -7.82 -6.35
C MET A 264 13.54 -8.65 -5.53
N GLU A 265 14.64 -9.11 -6.12
CA GLU A 265 15.73 -9.77 -5.39
C GLU A 265 16.28 -8.86 -4.29
N ARG A 266 16.52 -7.58 -4.60
CA ARG A 266 16.99 -6.61 -3.61
C ARG A 266 15.96 -6.38 -2.50
N VAL A 267 14.70 -6.15 -2.84
CA VAL A 267 13.63 -5.95 -1.85
C VAL A 267 13.55 -7.13 -0.88
N ILE A 268 13.52 -8.35 -1.42
CA ILE A 268 13.42 -9.58 -0.63
C ILE A 268 14.67 -9.79 0.22
N GLN A 269 15.87 -9.59 -0.33
CA GLN A 269 17.12 -9.74 0.43
C GLN A 269 17.24 -8.72 1.56
N VAL A 270 16.81 -7.47 1.34
CA VAL A 270 16.81 -6.43 2.40
C VAL A 270 15.86 -6.82 3.52
N ALA A 271 14.65 -7.27 3.20
CA ALA A 271 13.55 -7.40 4.17
C ALA A 271 13.31 -8.83 4.70
N SER A 272 14.08 -9.83 4.26
CA SER A 272 13.89 -11.24 4.64
C SER A 272 15.17 -12.08 4.53
N ASN A 273 15.17 -13.25 5.16
CA ASN A 273 16.21 -14.29 5.09
C ASN A 273 15.69 -15.56 4.41
N GLU A 274 16.58 -16.53 4.18
CA GLU A 274 16.17 -17.84 3.66
C GLU A 274 15.11 -18.49 4.57
N SER A 275 14.21 -19.25 3.97
CA SER A 275 13.05 -19.89 4.62
C SER A 275 11.98 -18.96 5.19
N ASP A 276 12.19 -17.64 5.21
CA ASP A 276 11.13 -16.70 5.58
C ASP A 276 9.97 -16.74 4.57
N ILE A 277 8.74 -16.44 5.04
CA ILE A 277 7.53 -16.41 4.22
C ILE A 277 7.32 -14.99 3.67
N ILE A 278 7.14 -14.91 2.35
CA ILE A 278 6.82 -13.69 1.60
C ILE A 278 5.38 -13.75 1.11
N VAL A 279 4.61 -12.68 1.30
CA VAL A 279 3.23 -12.59 0.81
C VAL A 279 3.16 -11.51 -0.26
N ASP A 280 2.61 -11.86 -1.42
CA ASP A 280 2.35 -10.92 -2.52
C ASP A 280 0.91 -11.11 -3.02
N PRO A 281 -0.04 -10.27 -2.58
CA PRO A 281 -1.43 -10.40 -2.97
C PRO A 281 -1.75 -9.71 -4.30
N PHE A 282 -0.74 -9.26 -5.05
CA PHE A 282 -0.84 -8.59 -6.36
C PHE A 282 0.25 -9.07 -7.33
N PHE A 283 0.49 -10.39 -7.39
CA PHE A 283 1.73 -10.90 -7.98
C PHE A 283 1.92 -10.62 -9.48
N GLY A 284 0.84 -10.38 -10.24
CA GLY A 284 0.90 -10.04 -11.66
C GLY A 284 1.79 -10.98 -12.48
N SER A 285 2.85 -10.44 -13.08
CA SER A 285 3.80 -11.25 -13.87
C SER A 285 4.64 -12.26 -13.07
N GLY A 286 4.50 -12.29 -11.74
CA GLY A 286 5.16 -13.25 -10.85
C GLY A 286 6.60 -12.91 -10.49
N THR A 287 7.08 -11.69 -10.76
CA THR A 287 8.49 -11.31 -10.49
C THR A 287 8.87 -11.52 -9.03
N THR A 288 8.02 -11.11 -8.08
CA THR A 288 8.23 -11.33 -6.63
C THR A 288 8.39 -12.81 -6.30
N ILE A 289 7.53 -13.65 -6.90
CA ILE A 289 7.45 -15.09 -6.62
C ILE A 289 8.68 -15.81 -7.15
N VAL A 290 9.10 -15.47 -8.37
CA VAL A 290 10.31 -16.01 -8.99
C VAL A 290 11.55 -15.62 -8.21
N ALA A 291 11.65 -14.35 -7.76
CA ALA A 291 12.76 -13.88 -6.94
C ALA A 291 12.77 -14.58 -5.57
N ALA A 292 11.62 -14.65 -4.87
CA ALA A 292 11.50 -15.29 -3.56
C ALA A 292 11.92 -16.77 -3.64
N HIS A 293 11.39 -17.50 -4.62
CA HIS A 293 11.71 -18.91 -4.81
C HIS A 293 13.20 -19.13 -5.10
N SER A 294 13.78 -18.34 -6.00
CA SER A 294 15.20 -18.46 -6.37
C SER A 294 16.14 -18.12 -5.21
N LEU A 295 15.70 -17.24 -4.31
CA LEU A 295 16.40 -16.87 -3.09
C LEU A 295 16.13 -17.85 -1.92
N GLY A 296 15.39 -18.94 -2.12
CA GLY A 296 15.12 -19.92 -1.06
C GLY A 296 14.15 -19.42 0.01
N ARG A 297 13.26 -18.48 -0.31
CA ARG A 297 12.15 -18.05 0.54
C ARG A 297 10.89 -18.84 0.19
N GLN A 298 10.02 -19.01 1.18
CA GLN A 298 8.67 -19.51 0.94
C GLN A 298 7.74 -18.36 0.56
N TRP A 299 6.64 -18.63 -0.13
CA TRP A 299 5.77 -17.55 -0.58
C TRP A 299 4.28 -17.93 -0.66
N ILE A 300 3.40 -16.95 -0.48
CA ILE A 300 1.96 -17.10 -0.71
C ILE A 300 1.51 -15.91 -1.55
N CYS A 301 0.76 -16.15 -2.61
CA CYS A 301 0.35 -15.07 -3.48
C CYS A 301 -1.05 -15.22 -4.07
N SER A 302 -1.65 -14.10 -4.43
CA SER A 302 -2.92 -14.06 -5.16
C SER A 302 -2.94 -13.02 -6.25
N ASP A 303 -3.73 -13.28 -7.28
CA ASP A 303 -4.12 -12.32 -8.31
C ASP A 303 -5.49 -12.76 -8.85
N THR A 304 -6.26 -11.83 -9.39
CA THR A 304 -7.56 -12.14 -10.01
C THR A 304 -7.44 -12.46 -11.49
N ASN A 305 -6.30 -12.14 -12.12
CA ASN A 305 -6.07 -12.29 -13.54
C ASN A 305 -5.53 -13.69 -13.90
N PRO A 306 -6.26 -14.52 -14.67
CA PRO A 306 -5.75 -15.84 -15.09
C PRO A 306 -4.46 -15.78 -15.92
N LEU A 307 -4.24 -14.69 -16.68
CA LEU A 307 -3.00 -14.51 -17.45
C LEU A 307 -1.78 -14.33 -16.54
N ALA A 308 -1.95 -13.68 -15.39
CA ALA A 308 -0.91 -13.54 -14.37
C ALA A 308 -0.43 -14.92 -13.90
N LEU A 309 -1.39 -15.82 -13.60
CA LEU A 309 -1.11 -17.20 -13.19
C LEU A 309 -0.33 -17.96 -14.28
N GLU A 310 -0.80 -17.94 -15.53
CA GLU A 310 -0.14 -18.65 -16.64
C GLU A 310 1.31 -18.18 -16.83
N ILE A 311 1.54 -16.86 -16.86
CA ILE A 311 2.89 -16.28 -17.01
C ILE A 311 3.78 -16.67 -15.84
N THR A 312 3.26 -16.59 -14.61
CA THR A 312 4.01 -16.93 -13.40
C THR A 312 4.43 -18.40 -13.39
N GLN A 313 3.51 -19.32 -13.72
CA GLN A 313 3.82 -20.74 -13.83
C GLN A 313 4.91 -21.02 -14.87
N ASN A 314 4.80 -20.42 -16.06
CA ASN A 314 5.81 -20.54 -17.11
C ASN A 314 7.20 -20.03 -16.67
N ARG A 315 7.25 -18.98 -15.84
CA ARG A 315 8.52 -18.47 -15.28
C ARG A 315 9.08 -19.39 -14.21
N LEU A 316 8.23 -19.92 -13.32
CA LEU A 316 8.63 -20.87 -12.28
C LEU A 316 9.17 -22.17 -12.89
N GLU A 317 8.55 -22.68 -13.95
CA GLU A 317 9.02 -23.88 -14.64
C GLU A 317 10.43 -23.69 -15.24
N LYS A 318 10.74 -22.50 -15.77
CA LYS A 318 12.07 -22.17 -16.31
C LYS A 318 13.18 -22.21 -15.26
N ILE A 319 12.85 -22.06 -13.98
CA ILE A 319 13.80 -22.20 -12.87
C ILE A 319 13.67 -23.55 -12.15
N GLY A 320 12.94 -24.51 -12.74
CA GLY A 320 12.79 -25.88 -12.24
C GLY A 320 11.66 -26.08 -11.22
N ALA A 321 10.89 -25.04 -10.90
CA ALA A 321 9.80 -25.13 -9.94
C ALA A 321 8.51 -25.61 -10.61
N LYS A 322 8.02 -26.77 -10.19
CA LYS A 322 6.83 -27.42 -10.76
C LYS A 322 5.63 -27.40 -9.80
N PRO A 323 4.39 -27.20 -10.31
CA PRO A 323 3.17 -27.37 -9.54
C PRO A 323 3.09 -28.77 -8.91
N SER A 324 2.44 -28.87 -7.75
CA SER A 324 2.27 -30.09 -6.92
C SER A 324 3.54 -30.72 -6.36
N GLU A 325 4.71 -30.40 -6.90
CA GLU A 325 6.02 -30.80 -6.35
C GLU A 325 6.60 -29.71 -5.44
N HIS A 326 6.58 -28.47 -5.91
CA HIS A 326 7.24 -27.34 -5.24
C HIS A 326 6.25 -26.30 -4.70
N TYR A 327 5.08 -26.17 -5.34
CA TYR A 327 4.04 -25.24 -4.94
C TYR A 327 2.64 -25.73 -5.33
N MET A 328 1.61 -25.22 -4.65
CA MET A 328 0.21 -25.49 -4.98
C MET A 328 -0.39 -24.37 -5.83
N VAL A 329 -1.41 -24.72 -6.61
CA VAL A 329 -2.27 -23.76 -7.30
C VAL A 329 -3.68 -23.96 -6.77
N GLY A 330 -4.29 -22.89 -6.27
CA GLY A 330 -5.65 -22.88 -5.77
C GLY A 330 -6.48 -21.76 -6.38
N HIS A 331 -7.75 -21.77 -6.07
CA HIS A 331 -8.73 -20.77 -6.48
C HIS A 331 -9.44 -20.20 -5.25
N GLU A 332 -10.14 -19.09 -5.45
CA GLU A 332 -10.91 -18.43 -4.37
C GLU A 332 -11.85 -19.38 -3.61
N HIS A 333 -12.46 -20.36 -4.27
CA HIS A 333 -13.36 -21.29 -3.61
C HIS A 333 -12.66 -22.25 -2.64
N ASP A 334 -11.38 -22.55 -2.84
CA ASP A 334 -10.57 -23.36 -1.93
C ASP A 334 -10.34 -22.62 -0.61
N LEU A 335 -10.24 -21.29 -0.70
CA LEU A 335 -10.05 -20.40 0.45
C LEU A 335 -11.30 -20.30 1.34
N ASN A 336 -12.50 -20.70 0.87
CA ASN A 336 -13.72 -20.71 1.68
C ASN A 336 -13.65 -21.65 2.89
N SER A 337 -12.76 -22.63 2.86
CA SER A 337 -12.57 -23.57 3.97
C SER A 337 -11.79 -22.98 5.16
N PHE A 338 -11.18 -21.81 4.98
CA PHE A 338 -10.40 -21.13 6.00
C PHE A 338 -11.22 -20.02 6.66
N ASP A 339 -11.08 -19.90 7.98
CA ASP A 339 -11.77 -18.88 8.77
C ASP A 339 -11.30 -17.47 8.40
N ILE A 340 -12.23 -16.52 8.43
CA ILE A 340 -11.92 -15.10 8.28
C ILE A 340 -11.36 -14.59 9.62
N ILE A 341 -10.12 -14.13 9.59
CA ILE A 341 -9.46 -13.49 10.73
C ILE A 341 -9.74 -11.99 10.65
N HIS A 342 -10.77 -11.58 11.38
CA HIS A 342 -11.13 -10.18 11.48
C HIS A 342 -10.05 -9.40 12.24
N ASP A 343 -9.51 -8.36 11.60
CA ASP A 343 -8.69 -7.38 12.28
C ASP A 343 -9.59 -6.40 13.05
N SER A 344 -9.30 -6.19 14.34
CA SER A 344 -9.97 -5.15 15.12
C SER A 344 -9.69 -3.73 14.58
N LYS A 345 -8.61 -3.55 13.81
CA LYS A 345 -8.12 -2.27 13.27
C LYS A 345 -8.66 -1.94 11.88
N SER A 346 -9.17 -2.92 11.12
CA SER A 346 -9.89 -2.64 9.87
C SER A 346 -11.22 -1.89 10.09
N LYS A 347 -11.65 -1.78 11.35
CA LYS A 347 -12.79 -0.96 11.80
C LYS A 347 -12.42 0.50 12.03
N ILE A 348 -11.14 0.86 11.94
CA ILE A 348 -10.71 2.26 11.93
C ILE A 348 -10.97 2.74 10.51
N PHE A 349 -12.09 3.44 10.34
CA PHE A 349 -12.26 4.34 9.21
C PHE A 349 -10.95 5.11 9.00
N VAL A 350 -10.45 5.16 7.77
CA VAL A 350 -9.37 6.07 7.44
C VAL A 350 -9.90 7.49 7.62
N ASN A 351 -9.79 8.01 8.83
CA ASN A 351 -10.15 9.39 9.19
C ASN A 351 -9.35 10.41 8.36
N ILE A 352 -8.27 9.96 7.74
CA ILE A 352 -7.31 10.81 7.07
C ILE A 352 -7.69 11.14 5.62
N LEU A 353 -8.66 10.44 5.02
CA LEU A 353 -9.21 10.82 3.72
C LEU A 353 -10.26 11.91 3.82
N ARG A 354 -10.06 12.85 4.75
CA ARG A 354 -10.55 14.21 4.60
C ARG A 354 -9.85 14.81 3.37
N ARG A 355 -10.25 14.41 2.16
CA ARG A 355 -10.35 15.42 1.12
C ARG A 355 -11.20 16.51 1.76
N PRO A 356 -10.67 17.72 1.98
CA PRO A 356 -11.50 18.78 2.50
C PRO A 356 -12.69 18.84 1.55
N ILE A 357 -13.91 18.69 2.07
CA ILE A 357 -15.18 18.69 1.31
C ILE A 357 -15.41 20.08 0.64
N GLY A 358 -14.38 20.92 0.61
CA GLY A 358 -14.45 22.35 0.41
C GLY A 358 -15.03 23.02 1.64
N GLN A 359 -14.94 24.35 1.67
CA GLN A 359 -15.88 25.12 2.47
C GLN A 359 -17.24 25.05 1.78
N PHE A 360 -18.30 24.87 2.56
CA PHE A 360 -19.66 25.00 2.07
C PHE A 360 -19.98 26.48 1.93
N LEU A 361 -20.05 26.97 0.69
CA LEU A 361 -20.32 28.39 0.39
C LEU A 361 -21.79 28.56 0.04
N LEU A 362 -22.50 29.44 0.76
CA LEU A 362 -23.92 29.67 0.55
C LEU A 362 -24.22 30.07 -0.91
N ASN A 363 -25.24 29.45 -1.51
CA ASN A 363 -25.67 29.65 -2.90
C ASN A 363 -24.65 29.24 -3.98
N GLU A 364 -23.55 28.58 -3.61
CA GLU A 364 -22.62 27.95 -4.55
C GLU A 364 -22.82 26.44 -4.59
N LYS A 365 -22.35 25.80 -5.66
CA LYS A 365 -22.32 24.34 -5.74
C LYS A 365 -21.30 23.78 -4.77
N ALA A 366 -21.68 22.75 -4.02
CA ALA A 366 -20.73 21.99 -3.21
C ALA A 366 -19.60 21.44 -4.10
N LYS A 367 -18.38 21.33 -3.56
CA LYS A 367 -17.23 20.78 -4.30
C LYS A 367 -17.23 19.24 -4.35
N ILE A 368 -18.40 18.66 -4.15
CA ILE A 368 -18.71 17.24 -4.13
C ILE A 368 -19.96 17.03 -4.98
N GLU A 369 -20.05 15.89 -5.66
CA GLU A 369 -21.17 15.54 -6.52
C GLU A 369 -21.99 14.41 -5.86
N GLU A 370 -23.28 14.35 -6.19
CA GLU A 370 -24.14 13.27 -5.71
C GLU A 370 -23.77 11.96 -6.42
N THR A 371 -23.55 10.90 -5.63
CA THR A 371 -23.18 9.59 -6.14
C THR A 371 -23.93 8.50 -5.39
N ARG A 372 -23.55 7.24 -5.60
CA ARG A 372 -24.03 6.15 -4.75
C ARG A 372 -23.46 6.20 -3.32
N HIS A 373 -22.41 6.99 -3.05
CA HIS A 373 -21.82 7.17 -1.72
C HIS A 373 -22.10 8.55 -1.12
N TYR A 374 -22.40 9.55 -1.94
CA TYR A 374 -22.74 10.91 -1.51
C TYR A 374 -24.21 11.18 -1.79
N GLU A 375 -24.99 11.56 -0.77
CA GLU A 375 -26.40 11.93 -0.91
C GLU A 375 -26.63 13.37 -0.42
N PHE A 376 -27.40 14.15 -1.17
CA PHE A 376 -27.73 15.53 -0.79
C PHE A 376 -29.20 15.67 -0.42
N LYS A 377 -29.46 16.39 0.68
CA LYS A 377 -30.83 16.72 1.08
C LYS A 377 -30.99 18.17 1.52
N GLU A 378 -31.94 18.84 0.87
CA GLU A 378 -32.44 20.12 1.35
C GLU A 378 -33.41 19.88 2.52
N VAL A 379 -33.19 20.58 3.63
CA VAL A 379 -34.09 20.54 4.78
C VAL A 379 -35.12 21.66 4.61
N LYS A 380 -36.37 21.28 4.40
CA LYS A 380 -37.50 22.22 4.24
C LYS A 380 -38.38 22.20 5.48
N GLY A 381 -38.77 23.38 5.96
CA GLY A 381 -39.70 23.55 7.08
C GLY A 381 -39.05 24.10 8.35
N ASN A 382 -39.88 24.35 9.36
CA ASN A 382 -39.49 25.10 10.57
C ASN A 382 -38.83 24.24 11.67
N ASN A 383 -38.79 22.92 11.51
CA ASN A 383 -38.18 22.01 12.49
C ASN A 383 -37.12 21.11 11.81
N PRO A 384 -35.90 21.63 11.62
CA PRO A 384 -34.84 20.90 10.92
C PRO A 384 -34.42 19.62 11.65
N VAL A 385 -34.40 19.63 12.99
CA VAL A 385 -34.02 18.47 13.82
C VAL A 385 -34.92 17.27 13.51
N SER A 386 -36.24 17.47 13.54
CA SER A 386 -37.20 16.38 13.28
C SER A 386 -37.13 15.88 11.83
N VAL A 387 -36.91 16.76 10.85
CA VAL A 387 -36.79 16.37 9.44
C VAL A 387 -35.57 15.46 9.24
N ILE A 388 -34.44 15.82 9.84
CA ILE A 388 -33.19 15.05 9.75
C ILE A 388 -33.34 13.71 10.50
N GLU A 389 -33.83 13.74 11.74
CA GLU A 389 -34.07 12.55 12.56
C GLU A 389 -34.91 11.50 11.82
N ASN A 390 -36.04 11.92 11.25
CA ASN A 390 -37.02 11.02 10.63
C ASN A 390 -36.48 10.25 9.41
N ALA A 391 -35.45 10.77 8.74
CA ALA A 391 -34.88 10.13 7.55
C ALA A 391 -33.52 9.47 7.81
N SER A 392 -32.91 9.73 8.96
CA SER A 392 -31.51 9.36 9.25
C SER A 392 -31.25 7.85 9.24
N ASP A 393 -32.14 7.05 9.83
CA ASP A 393 -32.03 5.59 9.86
C ASP A 393 -32.25 4.95 8.49
N GLU A 394 -33.21 5.43 7.70
CA GLU A 394 -33.43 4.93 6.34
C GLU A 394 -32.19 5.10 5.46
N TYR A 395 -31.53 6.26 5.54
CA TYR A 395 -30.30 6.52 4.80
C TYR A 395 -29.13 5.70 5.35
N ALA A 396 -28.99 5.63 6.68
CA ALA A 396 -27.95 4.81 7.27
C ALA A 396 -28.09 3.33 6.90
N VAL A 397 -29.30 2.77 7.00
CA VAL A 397 -29.58 1.39 6.58
C VAL A 397 -29.30 1.19 5.09
N ALA A 398 -29.65 2.16 4.23
CA ALA A 398 -29.33 2.10 2.82
C ALA A 398 -27.81 2.01 2.57
N PHE A 399 -27.02 2.85 3.24
CA PHE A 399 -25.56 2.83 3.12
C PHE A 399 -24.92 1.57 3.72
N LEU A 400 -25.40 1.12 4.88
CA LEU A 400 -24.93 -0.12 5.53
C LEU A 400 -25.18 -1.35 4.65
N ASN A 401 -26.32 -1.40 3.98
CA ASN A 401 -26.65 -2.46 3.03
C ASN A 401 -26.03 -2.25 1.64
N SER A 402 -25.15 -1.28 1.49
CA SER A 402 -24.43 -0.98 0.26
C SER A 402 -22.95 -0.74 0.62
N GLU A 403 -22.25 0.15 -0.05
CA GLU A 403 -20.80 0.34 0.11
C GLU A 403 -20.40 1.34 1.20
N GLY A 404 -21.33 1.67 2.11
CA GLY A 404 -21.18 2.82 3.01
C GLY A 404 -21.45 4.15 2.28
N GLY A 405 -21.35 5.26 3.01
CA GLY A 405 -21.54 6.57 2.40
C GLY A 405 -21.79 7.70 3.40
N ARG A 406 -22.12 8.86 2.84
CA ARG A 406 -22.27 10.14 3.51
C ARG A 406 -23.53 10.82 3.01
N ILE A 407 -24.31 11.39 3.93
CA ILE A 407 -25.44 12.23 3.60
C ILE A 407 -25.24 13.63 4.16
N PHE A 408 -25.51 14.64 3.33
CA PHE A 408 -25.37 16.05 3.64
C PHE A 408 -26.73 16.72 3.64
N TRP A 409 -27.21 17.08 4.83
CA TRP A 409 -28.39 17.94 4.97
C TRP A 409 -27.96 19.41 4.92
N GLY A 410 -28.61 20.19 4.06
CA GLY A 410 -28.23 21.57 3.76
C GLY A 410 -27.61 21.76 2.37
N VAL A 411 -27.60 20.70 1.54
CA VAL A 411 -27.23 20.76 0.13
C VAL A 411 -28.43 20.33 -0.70
N ARG A 412 -28.81 21.13 -1.70
CA ARG A 412 -29.98 20.84 -2.53
C ARG A 412 -29.67 19.73 -3.52
N ASN A 413 -30.52 18.70 -3.50
CA ASN A 413 -30.39 17.52 -4.35
C ASN A 413 -30.42 17.87 -5.86
N ALA A 414 -31.29 18.79 -6.28
CA ALA A 414 -31.51 19.06 -7.71
C ALA A 414 -30.30 19.67 -8.45
N ASP A 415 -29.47 20.44 -7.77
CA ASP A 415 -28.41 21.26 -8.39
C ASP A 415 -27.06 21.24 -7.62
N GLY A 416 -27.01 20.57 -6.46
CA GLY A 416 -25.84 20.53 -5.57
C GLY A 416 -25.56 21.85 -4.85
N VAL A 417 -26.51 22.80 -4.85
CA VAL A 417 -26.31 24.12 -4.26
C VAL A 417 -26.41 24.06 -2.74
N VAL A 418 -25.44 24.65 -2.05
CA VAL A 418 -25.43 24.77 -0.59
C VAL A 418 -26.46 25.80 -0.17
N VAL A 419 -27.43 25.36 0.63
CA VAL A 419 -28.48 26.20 1.23
C VAL A 419 -28.33 26.30 2.75
N GLY A 420 -27.65 25.33 3.36
CA GLY A 420 -27.50 25.22 4.80
C GLY A 420 -28.77 24.78 5.53
N VAL A 421 -28.59 24.52 6.82
CA VAL A 421 -29.62 24.19 7.80
C VAL A 421 -29.44 25.18 8.94
N SER A 422 -30.47 25.97 9.23
CA SER A 422 -30.45 26.92 10.34
C SER A 422 -30.61 26.15 11.66
N LEU A 423 -29.58 26.16 12.50
CA LEU A 423 -29.50 25.46 13.78
C LEU A 423 -28.98 26.42 14.86
N ASP A 424 -29.87 26.78 15.79
CA ASP A 424 -29.49 27.51 16.99
C ASP A 424 -28.57 26.68 17.90
N TYR A 425 -27.99 27.32 18.92
CA TYR A 425 -27.06 26.67 19.85
C TYR A 425 -27.57 25.36 20.46
N ARG A 426 -28.86 25.26 20.80
CA ARG A 426 -29.44 24.04 21.39
C ARG A 426 -29.70 22.99 20.31
N GLN A 427 -30.21 23.41 19.16
CA GLN A 427 -30.52 22.54 18.04
C GLN A 427 -29.31 21.81 17.47
N ARG A 428 -28.10 22.38 17.60
CA ARG A 428 -26.84 21.72 17.22
C ARG A 428 -26.60 20.42 18.02
N ASP A 429 -26.82 20.45 19.32
CA ASP A 429 -26.70 19.26 20.16
C ASP A 429 -27.88 18.32 19.98
N ASP A 430 -29.09 18.88 19.82
CA ASP A 430 -30.31 18.10 19.67
C ASP A 430 -30.31 17.29 18.37
N VAL A 431 -29.84 17.85 17.24
CA VAL A 431 -29.75 17.10 15.97
C VAL A 431 -28.79 15.92 16.06
N VAL A 432 -27.64 16.11 16.72
CA VAL A 432 -26.64 15.05 16.91
C VAL A 432 -27.23 13.93 17.79
N LYS A 433 -27.87 14.28 18.91
CA LYS A 433 -28.51 13.31 19.81
C LYS A 433 -29.67 12.58 19.12
N ALA A 434 -30.50 13.30 18.36
CA ALA A 434 -31.65 12.72 17.67
C ALA A 434 -31.20 11.68 16.63
N ILE A 435 -30.20 12.01 15.80
CA ILE A 435 -29.61 11.05 14.86
C ILE A 435 -29.01 9.85 15.61
N ASP A 436 -28.18 10.08 16.63
CA ASP A 436 -27.53 8.99 17.38
C ASP A 436 -28.56 8.03 18.01
N MET A 437 -29.59 8.57 18.65
CA MET A 437 -30.67 7.76 19.24
C MET A 437 -31.42 6.96 18.18
N LYS A 438 -31.62 7.52 16.98
CA LYS A 438 -32.28 6.85 15.88
C LYS A 438 -31.45 5.67 15.36
N LEU A 439 -30.15 5.88 15.14
CA LEU A 439 -29.25 4.87 14.60
C LEU A 439 -29.04 3.69 15.56
N ARG A 440 -29.11 3.90 16.88
CA ARG A 440 -29.10 2.82 17.88
C ARG A 440 -30.25 1.82 17.75
N GLN A 441 -31.33 2.19 17.05
CA GLN A 441 -32.49 1.31 16.85
C GLN A 441 -32.30 0.35 15.66
N ILE A 442 -31.26 0.54 14.84
CA ILE A 442 -30.98 -0.31 13.67
C ILE A 442 -30.67 -1.74 14.12
N GLN A 443 -31.17 -2.71 13.35
CA GLN A 443 -30.96 -4.13 13.58
C GLN A 443 -30.35 -4.80 12.34
N PRO A 444 -29.34 -5.68 12.47
CA PRO A 444 -28.63 -6.01 13.70
C PRO A 444 -27.90 -4.82 14.32
N VAL A 445 -27.69 -4.86 15.64
CA VAL A 445 -27.09 -3.75 16.40
C VAL A 445 -25.71 -3.42 15.83
N ILE A 446 -25.47 -2.12 15.63
CA ILE A 446 -24.20 -1.57 15.18
C ILE A 446 -23.54 -0.84 16.35
N ALA A 447 -22.22 -0.94 16.46
CA ALA A 447 -21.48 -0.25 17.51
C ALA A 447 -21.65 1.28 17.34
N PRO A 448 -21.97 2.05 18.40
CA PRO A 448 -22.15 3.50 18.29
C PRO A 448 -20.92 4.26 17.80
N SER A 449 -19.72 3.69 17.96
CA SER A 449 -18.47 4.26 17.44
C SER A 449 -18.32 4.10 15.92
N SER A 450 -19.25 3.42 15.25
CA SER A 450 -19.16 3.09 13.83
C SER A 450 -19.70 4.19 12.91
N TRP A 451 -20.55 5.10 13.38
CA TRP A 451 -21.00 6.26 12.59
C TRP A 451 -20.48 7.57 13.19
N ARG A 452 -20.49 8.63 12.39
CA ARG A 452 -20.13 9.98 12.85
C ARG A 452 -21.11 11.02 12.33
N ILE A 453 -21.30 12.05 13.12
CA ILE A 453 -22.15 13.19 12.79
C ILE A 453 -21.27 14.43 12.89
N GLU A 454 -21.12 15.17 11.80
CA GLU A 454 -20.33 16.41 11.75
C GLU A 454 -21.23 17.60 11.38
N LEU A 455 -20.94 18.76 11.98
CA LEU A 455 -21.60 20.03 11.66
C LEU A 455 -20.60 20.95 10.99
N HIS A 456 -20.79 21.18 9.69
CA HIS A 456 -19.91 22.03 8.89
C HIS A 456 -20.49 23.44 8.81
N HIS A 457 -19.69 24.45 9.14
CA HIS A 457 -20.11 25.84 8.96
C HIS A 457 -20.36 26.16 7.48
N VAL A 458 -21.44 26.90 7.21
CA VAL A 458 -21.68 27.51 5.91
C VAL A 458 -21.07 28.90 5.90
N TYR A 459 -20.40 29.25 4.81
CA TYR A 459 -19.65 30.49 4.65
C TYR A 459 -20.28 31.38 3.58
N GLU A 460 -20.19 32.69 3.80
CA GLU A 460 -20.33 33.68 2.73
C GLU A 460 -18.95 34.33 2.53
N LYS A 461 -18.36 34.13 1.35
CA LYS A 461 -16.97 34.54 1.02
C LYS A 461 -15.92 33.88 1.92
N LYS A 462 -15.63 34.47 3.08
CA LYS A 462 -14.60 34.02 4.04
C LYS A 462 -15.07 34.04 5.49
N GLU A 463 -16.31 34.45 5.74
CA GLU A 463 -16.89 34.52 7.08
C GLU A 463 -17.94 33.43 7.23
N ALA A 464 -17.91 32.74 8.38
CA ALA A 464 -18.91 31.75 8.71
C ALA A 464 -20.23 32.46 9.04
N ILE A 465 -21.31 32.01 8.41
CA ILE A 465 -22.65 32.51 8.68
C ILE A 465 -23.08 31.95 10.05
N PRO A 466 -23.47 32.80 11.01
CA PRO A 466 -23.95 32.34 12.31
C PRO A 466 -25.14 31.41 12.18
N ASP A 467 -25.16 30.35 12.99
CA ASP A 467 -26.25 29.38 13.08
C ASP A 467 -26.59 28.63 11.78
N LEU A 468 -25.75 28.68 10.74
CA LEU A 468 -26.01 27.99 9.48
C LEU A 468 -24.97 26.89 9.21
N TYR A 469 -25.48 25.66 9.07
CA TYR A 469 -24.65 24.46 8.99
C TYR A 469 -25.05 23.52 7.86
N VAL A 470 -24.10 22.73 7.37
CA VAL A 470 -24.39 21.47 6.69
C VAL A 470 -24.20 20.35 7.71
N VAL A 471 -25.22 19.53 7.91
CA VAL A 471 -25.16 18.36 8.80
C VAL A 471 -24.72 17.17 7.96
N GLU A 472 -23.59 16.56 8.31
CA GLU A 472 -23.09 15.35 7.66
C GLU A 472 -23.30 14.15 8.58
N LEU A 473 -23.90 13.07 8.06
CA LEU A 473 -23.86 11.75 8.68
C LEU A 473 -22.98 10.82 7.84
N ILE A 474 -21.96 10.27 8.46
CA ILE A 474 -20.99 9.33 7.88
C ILE A 474 -21.34 7.93 8.36
N VAL A 475 -21.57 7.02 7.42
CA VAL A 475 -22.04 5.66 7.66
C VAL A 475 -21.06 4.66 7.02
N PRO A 476 -20.59 3.65 7.78
CA PRO A 476 -19.64 2.67 7.28
C PRO A 476 -20.26 1.74 6.26
N HIS A 477 -19.39 1.16 5.44
CA HIS A 477 -19.71 -0.13 4.86
C HIS A 477 -19.86 -1.17 5.97
N ALA A 478 -20.96 -1.92 5.95
CA ALA A 478 -21.18 -2.92 6.99
C ALA A 478 -20.08 -4.00 6.98
N PRO A 479 -19.58 -4.41 8.15
CA PRO A 479 -18.47 -5.37 8.26
C PRO A 479 -18.82 -6.80 7.87
N ASN A 480 -20.11 -7.11 7.64
CA ASN A 480 -20.57 -8.44 7.28
C ASN A 480 -21.47 -8.36 6.04
N SER A 481 -20.92 -8.75 4.88
CA SER A 481 -21.62 -8.70 3.59
C SER A 481 -22.83 -9.63 3.51
N ASN A 482 -22.94 -10.63 4.39
CA ASN A 482 -23.95 -11.69 4.29
C ASN A 482 -25.27 -11.39 5.02
N ILE A 483 -25.37 -10.26 5.74
CA ILE A 483 -26.58 -9.88 6.49
C ILE A 483 -27.14 -8.54 6.00
N LEU A 484 -28.47 -8.41 6.10
CA LEU A 484 -29.17 -7.16 5.85
C LEU A 484 -29.48 -6.45 7.17
N TYR A 485 -29.26 -5.15 7.16
CA TYR A 485 -29.64 -4.21 8.22
C TYR A 485 -31.03 -3.65 7.94
N ALA A 486 -31.76 -3.32 8.99
CA ALA A 486 -33.10 -2.80 8.97
C ALA A 486 -33.24 -1.66 9.98
N THR A 487 -34.12 -0.71 9.68
CA THR A 487 -34.46 0.38 10.62
C THR A 487 -35.11 -0.19 11.89
N GLY A 488 -35.32 0.65 12.91
CA GLY A 488 -36.07 0.25 14.11
C GLY A 488 -37.51 -0.22 13.82
N LYS A 489 -38.05 0.10 12.63
CA LYS A 489 -39.36 -0.37 12.13
C LYS A 489 -39.28 -1.67 11.31
N GLY A 490 -38.10 -2.27 11.17
CA GLY A 490 -37.89 -3.47 10.37
C GLY A 490 -37.83 -3.21 8.86
N GLU A 491 -37.59 -1.97 8.43
CA GLU A 491 -37.53 -1.65 7.00
C GLU A 491 -36.12 -1.77 6.46
N VAL A 492 -35.96 -2.54 5.38
CA VAL A 492 -34.69 -2.74 4.71
C VAL A 492 -34.60 -1.81 3.51
N HIS A 493 -33.51 -1.05 3.44
CA HIS A 493 -33.20 -0.13 2.36
C HIS A 493 -31.82 -0.47 1.78
N VAL A 494 -31.62 -0.20 0.49
CA VAL A 494 -30.32 -0.25 -0.20
C VAL A 494 -30.10 1.05 -0.95
N LYS A 495 -28.84 1.44 -1.13
CA LYS A 495 -28.47 2.60 -1.94
C LYS A 495 -28.26 2.16 -3.40
N THR A 496 -28.85 2.94 -4.31
CA THR A 496 -28.75 2.77 -5.77
C THR A 496 -28.26 4.08 -6.39
N ASP A 497 -27.91 4.06 -7.67
CA ASP A 497 -27.56 5.28 -8.42
C ASP A 497 -28.71 6.30 -8.46
N SER A 498 -29.95 5.84 -8.24
CA SER A 498 -31.15 6.69 -8.14
C SER A 498 -31.51 7.14 -6.72
N GLY A 499 -30.67 6.86 -5.72
CA GLY A 499 -30.93 7.16 -4.30
C GLY A 499 -31.24 5.90 -3.47
N LYS A 500 -31.81 6.09 -2.28
CA LYS A 500 -32.24 4.97 -1.42
C LYS A 500 -33.50 4.29 -1.98
N LYS A 501 -33.52 2.96 -1.94
CA LYS A 501 -34.67 2.13 -2.32
C LYS A 501 -35.04 1.19 -1.18
N LYS A 502 -36.31 1.23 -0.77
CA LYS A 502 -36.89 0.24 0.15
C LYS A 502 -37.08 -1.07 -0.59
N LEU A 503 -36.61 -2.18 -0.01
CA LEU A 503 -36.75 -3.49 -0.61
C LEU A 503 -38.10 -4.14 -0.26
N SER A 504 -38.69 -4.79 -1.25
CA SER A 504 -39.76 -5.78 -1.03
C SER A 504 -39.19 -7.09 -0.49
N TYR A 505 -40.04 -7.95 0.07
CA TYR A 505 -39.63 -9.26 0.60
C TYR A 505 -38.87 -10.10 -0.44
N THR A 506 -39.34 -10.10 -1.69
CA THR A 506 -38.70 -10.80 -2.81
C THR A 506 -37.33 -10.22 -3.15
N GLU A 507 -37.17 -8.91 -3.09
CA GLU A 507 -35.88 -8.26 -3.37
C GLU A 507 -34.89 -8.45 -2.23
N MET A 508 -35.34 -8.49 -0.97
CA MET A 508 -34.49 -8.85 0.16
C MET A 508 -33.91 -10.26 -0.01
N LEU A 509 -34.73 -11.23 -0.42
CA LEU A 509 -34.27 -12.59 -0.70
C LEU A 509 -33.24 -12.61 -1.83
N ALA A 510 -33.49 -11.87 -2.92
CA ALA A 510 -32.55 -11.77 -4.04
C ALA A 510 -31.21 -11.15 -3.60
N GLU A 511 -31.25 -10.11 -2.77
CA GLU A 511 -30.06 -9.44 -2.25
C GLU A 511 -29.25 -10.37 -1.33
N ILE A 512 -29.91 -11.12 -0.44
CA ILE A 512 -29.26 -12.14 0.39
C ILE A 512 -28.63 -13.23 -0.48
N VAL A 513 -29.35 -13.75 -1.48
CA VAL A 513 -28.82 -14.78 -2.39
C VAL A 513 -27.60 -14.26 -3.16
N LYS A 514 -27.65 -13.01 -3.64
CA LYS A 514 -26.52 -12.36 -4.31
C LYS A 514 -25.30 -12.24 -3.40
N ARG A 515 -25.51 -11.88 -2.13
CA ARG A 515 -24.43 -11.77 -1.13
C ARG A 515 -23.81 -13.13 -0.78
N LEU A 516 -24.63 -14.18 -0.72
CA LEU A 516 -24.17 -15.55 -0.47
C LEU A 516 -23.54 -16.22 -1.71
N ASN A 517 -23.92 -15.79 -2.93
CA ASN A 517 -23.46 -16.36 -4.20
C ASN A 517 -23.08 -15.25 -5.21
N PRO A 518 -21.94 -14.55 -5.02
CA PRO A 518 -21.54 -13.44 -5.88
C PRO A 518 -21.32 -13.80 -7.37
N GLN A 519 -21.25 -15.09 -7.71
CA GLN A 519 -20.99 -15.58 -9.08
C GLN A 519 -22.18 -15.50 -10.06
N THR A 520 -23.41 -15.20 -9.61
CA THR A 520 -24.61 -15.24 -10.47
C THR A 520 -25.05 -13.90 -11.08
N SER A 521 -24.37 -12.78 -10.80
CA SER A 521 -24.78 -11.45 -11.29
C SER A 521 -24.02 -10.97 -12.53
N SER A 522 -23.74 -11.86 -13.50
CA SER A 522 -23.51 -11.44 -14.89
C SER A 522 -24.82 -11.64 -15.67
N VAL A 523 -25.60 -10.58 -15.80
CA VAL A 523 -26.65 -10.55 -16.83
C VAL A 523 -25.95 -10.67 -18.18
N PRO A 524 -26.24 -11.68 -19.02
CA PRO A 524 -25.60 -11.80 -20.32
C PRO A 524 -26.06 -10.62 -21.19
N THR A 525 -25.14 -9.70 -21.46
CA THR A 525 -25.31 -8.67 -22.50
C THR A 525 -25.57 -9.40 -23.83
N PRO A 526 -26.60 -9.03 -24.62
CA PRO A 526 -26.86 -9.67 -25.89
C PRO A 526 -25.62 -9.54 -26.78
N ARG A 527 -25.00 -10.68 -27.15
CA ARG A 527 -23.91 -10.72 -28.13
C ARG A 527 -24.37 -10.02 -29.40
N ALA A 528 -23.73 -8.89 -29.72
CA ALA A 528 -23.87 -8.27 -31.02
C ALA A 528 -23.40 -9.27 -32.08
N GLN A 529 -24.36 -9.81 -32.83
CA GLN A 529 -24.11 -10.64 -33.99
C GLN A 529 -23.42 -9.81 -35.08
N ASN A 530 -22.34 -10.39 -35.62
CA ASN A 530 -21.83 -10.23 -36.98
C ASN A 530 -21.65 -8.81 -37.56
N ARG A 531 -20.40 -8.49 -37.88
CA ARG A 531 -19.99 -8.06 -39.23
C ARG A 531 -18.46 -8.16 -39.39
N PHE A 532 -17.99 -9.34 -39.74
CA PHE A 532 -16.87 -9.43 -40.68
C PHE A 532 -17.45 -9.27 -42.08
N LYS A 533 -17.02 -8.24 -42.81
CA LYS A 533 -17.06 -8.21 -44.27
C LYS A 533 -15.69 -7.76 -44.74
N VAL A 534 -15.02 -8.74 -45.37
CA VAL A 534 -13.97 -8.72 -46.41
C VAL A 534 -12.83 -7.72 -46.24
#